data_AF-A0A967WJ50-F1
#
_entry.id   AF-A0A967WJ50-F1
#
_cell.length_a   1.000
_cell.length_b   1.000
_cell.length_c   1.000
_cell.angle_alpha   90.00
_cell.angle_beta   90.00
_cell.angle_gamma   90.00
#
_symmetry.space_group_name_H-M   'P 1'
#
loop_
_entity.id
_entity.type
_entity.pdbx_description
1 polymer ?
#
loop_
_entity_poly.entity_id
_entity_poly.type
_entity_poly.pdbx_seq_one_letter_code
_entity_poly.pdbx_strand_id
1 'polypeptide(L)' 'MHTRWWEPEEAVWREYVKVTTGTGLLCLLYRDLLAGGWFLARVYD' A
#
# COMPACT_ATOMS: atom_id res chain seq x y z
N MET A 1 -18.26 -1.81 9.66
CA MET A 1 -16.99 -1.14 10.01
C MET A 1 -16.04 -2.20 10.54
N HIS A 2 -14.87 -2.41 9.91
CA HIS A 2 -13.79 -3.17 10.54
C HIS A 2 -13.17 -2.27 11.62
N THR A 3 -13.54 -2.50 12.88
CA THR A 3 -12.98 -1.74 14.01
C THR A 3 -11.68 -2.37 14.51
N ARG A 4 -11.42 -3.64 14.24
CA ARG A 4 -10.35 -4.44 14.89
C ARG A 4 -8.98 -4.29 14.23
N TRP A 5 -8.69 -3.19 13.56
CA TRP A 5 -7.42 -2.97 12.85
C TRP A 5 -6.18 -3.02 13.77
N TRP A 6 -6.36 -2.96 15.09
CA TRP A 6 -5.30 -3.10 16.09
C TRP A 6 -5.08 -4.56 16.55
N GLU A 7 -6.01 -5.48 16.27
CA GLU A 7 -5.84 -6.90 16.61
C GLU A 7 -4.78 -7.50 15.69
N PRO A 8 -3.79 -8.27 16.19
CA PRO A 8 -2.68 -8.77 15.37
C PRO A 8 -3.11 -9.54 14.11
N GLU A 9 -4.23 -10.28 14.21
CA GLU A 9 -4.81 -11.08 13.12
C GLU A 9 -5.54 -10.23 12.06
N GLU A 10 -5.95 -9.02 12.43
CA GLU A 10 -6.69 -8.06 11.59
C GLU A 10 -5.84 -6.82 11.27
N ALA A 11 -4.61 -6.78 11.79
CA ALA A 11 -3.65 -5.71 11.60
C ALA A 11 -3.13 -5.75 10.16
N VAL A 12 -3.43 -4.69 9.42
CA VAL A 12 -2.99 -4.55 8.04
C VAL A 12 -1.58 -3.98 8.02
N TRP A 13 -0.58 -4.81 7.76
CA TRP A 13 0.82 -4.41 7.68
C TRP A 13 1.18 -4.03 6.24
N ARG A 14 1.27 -2.72 6.00
CA ARG A 14 1.60 -2.16 4.67
C ARG A 14 2.75 -1.18 4.76
N GLU A 15 3.73 -1.36 3.89
CA GLU A 15 4.77 -0.36 3.64
C GLU A 15 4.39 0.45 2.41
N TYR A 16 4.46 1.78 2.49
CA TYR A 16 4.09 2.67 1.39
C TYR A 16 5.31 3.32 0.76
N VAL A 17 5.37 3.31 -0.57
CA VAL A 17 6.48 3.89 -1.34
C VAL A 17 5.93 4.77 -2.45
N LYS A 18 6.53 5.95 -2.62
CA LYS A 18 6.26 6.83 -3.76
C LYS A 18 7.25 6.53 -4.87
N VAL A 19 6.74 6.30 -6.07
CA VAL A 19 7.54 6.02 -7.27
C VAL A 19 7.13 6.92 -8.41
N THR A 20 8.09 7.31 -9.23
CA THR A 20 7.82 8.00 -10.50
C THR A 20 7.99 6.99 -11.62
N THR A 21 6.96 6.84 -12.46
CA THR A 21 7.02 6.00 -13.65
C THR A 21 7.94 6.61 -14.71
N GLY A 22 8.38 5.81 -15.68
CA GLY A 22 9.20 6.31 -16.81
C GLY A 22 8.52 7.39 -17.65
N THR A 23 7.19 7.53 -17.56
CA THR A 23 6.39 8.56 -18.24
C THR A 23 6.13 9.79 -17.36
N GLY A 24 6.72 9.87 -16.17
CA GLY A 24 6.62 11.04 -15.28
C GLY A 24 5.42 11.03 -14.33
N LEU A 25 4.56 10.00 -14.35
CA LEU A 25 3.46 9.88 -13.40
C LEU A 25 3.98 9.51 -12.01
N LEU A 26 3.47 10.20 -10.99
CA LEU A 26 3.74 9.88 -9.59
C LEU A 26 2.70 8.88 -9.07
N CYS A 27 3.17 7.77 -8.50
CA CYS A 27 2.33 6.73 -7.95
C CYS A 27 2.69 6.46 -6.47
N LEU A 28 1.67 6.14 -5.68
CA LEU A 28 1.83 5.56 -4.34
C LEU A 28 1.56 4.06 -4.46
N LEU A 29 2.57 3.26 -4.19
CA LEU A 29 2.46 1.81 -4.06
C LEU A 29 2.40 1.44 -2.58
N TYR A 30 1.80 0.30 -2.28
CA TYR A 30 2.02 -0.37 -1.00
C TYR A 30 2.43 -1.82 -1.20
N ARG A 31 3.30 -2.30 -0.31
CA ARG A 31 3.60 -3.72 -0.17
C ARG A 31 2.80 -4.27 1.00
N ASP A 32 2.05 -5.32 0.77
CA ASP A 32 1.49 -6.14 1.83
C ASP A 32 2.61 -6.99 2.44
N LEU A 33 2.92 -6.76 3.71
CA LEU A 33 4.02 -7.45 4.39
C LEU A 33 3.64 -8.87 4.83
N LEU A 34 2.35 -9.18 4.94
CA LEU A 34 1.85 -10.51 5.30
C LEU A 34 1.76 -11.41 4.07
N ALA A 35 1.12 -10.92 3.00
CA ALA A 35 0.95 -11.66 1.76
C ALA A 35 2.14 -11.52 0.80
N GLY A 36 3.01 -10.53 1.03
CA GLY A 36 4.21 -10.26 0.22
C GLY A 36 3.96 -9.53 -1.11
N GLY A 37 2.71 -9.23 -1.45
CA GLY A 37 2.31 -8.63 -2.72
C GLY A 37 2.50 -7.11 -2.80
N TRP A 38 2.58 -6.59 -4.03
CA TRP A 38 2.63 -5.16 -4.31
C TRP A 38 1.34 -4.69 -4.96
N PHE A 39 0.87 -3.52 -4.56
CA PHE A 39 -0.40 -2.97 -5.00
C PHE A 39 -0.31 -1.46 -5.24
N LEU A 40 -1.10 -0.96 -6.19
CA LEU A 40 -1.22 0.47 -6.48
C LEU A 40 -2.25 1.10 -5.55
N ALA A 41 -1.81 2.05 -4.71
CA ALA A 41 -2.67 2.77 -3.79
C ALA A 41 -3.28 4.01 -4.44
N ARG A 42 -2.48 4.77 -5.20
CA ARG A 42 -2.89 6.03 -5.83
C ARG A 42 -1.99 6.40 -7.00
N VAL A 43 -2.57 7.05 -8.00
CA VAL A 43 -1.86 7.80 -9.04
C VAL A 43 -2.16 9.27 -8.83
N TYR A 44 -1.13 10.11 -8.97
CA TYR A 44 -1.24 11.57 -8.96
C TYR A 44 -0.98 12.06 -10.38
N ASP A 45 -1.91 12.84 -10.91
CA ASP A 45 -1.73 13.63 -12.14
C ASP A 45 -1.17 15.03 -11.85
#